data_AF-A0A7C4VKZ5-F1
#
_entry.id   AF-A0A7C4VKZ5-F1
#
_cell.length_a   1.000
_cell.length_b   1.000
_cell.length_c   1.000
_cell.angle_alpha   90.00
_cell.angle_beta   90.00
_cell.angle_gamma   90.00
#
_symmetry.space_group_name_H-M   'P 1'
#
loop_
_entity.id
_entity.type
_entity.pdbx_description
1 polymer ?
#
loop_
_entity_poly.entity_id
_entity_poly.type
_entity_poly.pdbx_seq_one_letter_code
_entity_poly.pdbx_strand_id
1 'polypeptide(L)'
;MEHSYYLTFKTKKKGSELSFNVGTKEKTTTLLKLRGRRTEDVFNKILKTLSKAGCITPLQTGNPSIYSIRDDVGPVLGAYLILIRRAQKTEYWTDFLEELLTGKYARLGETFSTFLESTIDLSKGTTSKSRKREYTLSPAIVSSFSSALKVLVKKLKKYEKEITP
;
A
#
# COMPACT_ATOMS: atom_id res chain seq x y z
N MET A 1 -3.83 21.21 2.30
CA MET A 1 -4.30 20.48 3.48
C MET A 1 -3.38 19.29 3.64
N GLU A 2 -2.59 19.22 4.72
CA GLU A 2 -1.79 18.03 5.00
C GLU A 2 -2.74 16.86 5.26
N HIS A 3 -2.72 15.88 4.37
CA HIS A 3 -3.48 14.65 4.53
C HIS A 3 -2.58 13.63 5.21
N SER A 4 -2.97 13.18 6.40
CA SER A 4 -2.26 12.10 7.07
C SER A 4 -2.72 10.74 6.53
N TYR A 5 -1.80 9.78 6.56
CA TYR A 5 -2.04 8.42 6.12
C TYR A 5 -2.21 7.48 7.30
N TYR A 6 -3.16 6.55 7.19
CA TYR A 6 -3.47 5.60 8.24
C TYR A 6 -3.56 4.18 7.71
N LEU A 7 -3.04 3.25 8.49
CA LEU A 7 -3.17 1.81 8.25
C LEU A 7 -4.09 1.21 9.31
N THR A 8 -5.18 0.59 8.88
CA THR A 8 -6.16 -0.05 9.77
C THR A 8 -6.22 -1.54 9.48
N PHE A 9 -5.94 -2.36 10.47
CA PHE A 9 -6.04 -3.81 10.39
C PHE A 9 -7.18 -4.34 11.27
N LYS A 10 -8.02 -5.21 10.70
CA LYS A 10 -9.16 -5.81 11.39
C LYS A 10 -9.19 -7.31 11.15
N THR A 11 -9.19 -8.10 12.22
CA THR A 11 -9.43 -9.54 12.17
C THR A 11 -10.93 -9.82 12.17
N LYS A 12 -11.37 -10.76 11.33
CA LYS A 12 -12.77 -11.22 11.24
C LYS A 12 -12.80 -12.75 11.26
N LYS A 13 -13.97 -13.33 11.61
CA LYS A 13 -14.18 -14.80 11.66
C LYS A 13 -13.76 -15.55 10.38
N LYS A 14 -13.83 -14.91 9.20
CA LYS A 14 -13.52 -15.52 7.89
C LYS A 14 -12.24 -14.96 7.23
N GLY A 15 -11.33 -14.37 8.03
CA GLY A 15 -10.06 -13.81 7.57
C GLY A 15 -9.88 -12.35 7.96
N SER A 16 -8.83 -11.73 7.43
CA SER A 16 -8.40 -10.40 7.89
C SER A 16 -8.59 -9.34 6.80
N GLU A 17 -8.72 -8.09 7.23
CA GLU A 17 -8.92 -6.91 6.39
C GLU A 17 -7.87 -5.86 6.73
N LEU A 18 -7.18 -5.36 5.71
CA LEU A 18 -6.23 -4.27 5.82
C LEU A 18 -6.74 -3.10 4.98
N SER A 19 -6.90 -1.93 5.59
CA SER A 19 -7.37 -0.72 4.94
C SER A 19 -6.29 0.36 5.02
N PHE A 20 -6.07 1.02 3.89
CA PHE A 20 -5.22 2.20 3.79
C PHE A 20 -6.12 3.41 3.62
N ASN A 21 -6.06 4.33 4.58
CA ASN A 21 -6.95 5.47 4.65
C ASN A 21 -6.15 6.78 4.56
N VAL A 22 -6.81 7.81 4.05
CA VAL A 22 -6.28 9.17 3.97
C VAL A 22 -7.28 10.14 4.58
N GLY A 23 -6.80 11.16 5.28
CA GLY A 23 -7.67 12.20 5.83
C GLY A 23 -7.11 12.83 7.10
N THR A 24 -8.01 13.30 7.95
CA THR A 24 -7.67 13.88 9.26
C THR A 24 -7.93 12.87 10.37
N LYS A 25 -7.47 13.15 11.60
CA LYS A 25 -7.75 12.32 12.78
C LYS A 25 -9.24 12.08 13.00
N GLU A 26 -10.09 13.04 12.63
CA GLU A 26 -11.54 13.02 12.84
C GLU A 26 -12.29 12.35 11.69
N LYS A 27 -11.74 12.42 10.47
CA LYS A 27 -12.41 11.91 9.26
C LYS A 27 -11.42 11.35 8.26
N THR A 28 -11.42 10.03 8.16
CA THR A 28 -10.61 9.29 7.19
C THR A 28 -11.46 8.68 6.09
N THR A 29 -10.93 8.60 4.87
CA THR A 29 -11.53 7.90 3.74
C THR A 29 -10.65 6.72 3.33
N THR A 30 -11.24 5.55 3.09
CA THR A 30 -10.50 4.36 2.63
C THR A 30 -10.13 4.46 1.15
N LEU A 31 -8.84 4.64 0.86
CA LEU A 31 -8.31 4.60 -0.50
C LEU A 31 -8.29 3.17 -1.04
N LEU A 32 -7.75 2.24 -0.25
CA LEU A 32 -7.55 0.86 -0.66
C LEU A 32 -7.83 -0.10 0.49
N LYS A 33 -8.35 -1.27 0.14
CA LYS A 33 -8.61 -2.36 1.09
C LYS A 33 -8.17 -3.68 0.49
N LEU A 34 -7.45 -4.45 1.29
CA LEU A 34 -7.03 -5.82 1.03
C LEU A 34 -7.80 -6.75 1.97
N ARG A 35 -8.21 -7.90 1.45
CA ARG A 35 -8.95 -8.94 2.19
C ARG A 35 -8.40 -10.30 1.82
N GLY A 36 -8.43 -11.22 2.77
CA GLY A 36 -8.06 -12.63 2.56
C GLY A 36 -7.15 -13.18 3.64
N ARG A 37 -6.87 -14.48 3.56
CA ARG A 37 -6.12 -15.22 4.60
C ARG A 37 -4.69 -14.71 4.81
N ARG A 38 -4.00 -14.27 3.74
CA ARG A 38 -2.63 -13.76 3.80
C ARG A 38 -2.51 -12.29 4.19
N THR A 39 -3.63 -11.62 4.44
CA THR A 39 -3.64 -10.17 4.76
C THR A 39 -2.94 -9.89 6.08
N GLU A 40 -3.03 -10.83 7.02
CA GLU A 40 -2.37 -10.74 8.32
C GLU A 40 -0.85 -10.82 8.19
N ASP A 41 -0.33 -11.78 7.41
CA ASP A 41 1.12 -11.89 7.15
C ASP A 41 1.67 -10.61 6.50
N VAL A 42 0.93 -10.07 5.53
CA VAL A 42 1.26 -8.80 4.86
C VAL A 42 1.28 -7.66 5.87
N PHE A 43 0.24 -7.55 6.71
CA PHE A 43 0.15 -6.52 7.73
C PHE A 43 1.31 -6.62 8.74
N ASN A 44 1.61 -7.81 9.24
CA ASN A 44 2.68 -8.02 10.21
C ASN A 44 4.05 -7.66 9.63
N LYS A 45 4.31 -8.00 8.36
CA LYS A 45 5.55 -7.61 7.67
C LYS A 45 5.64 -6.10 7.46
N ILE A 46 4.56 -5.47 6.99
CA ILE A 46 4.48 -4.00 6.88
C ILE A 46 4.78 -3.35 8.23
N LEU A 47 4.08 -3.77 9.29
CA LEU A 47 4.26 -3.25 10.63
C LEU A 47 5.71 -3.38 11.10
N LYS A 48 6.32 -4.55 10.92
CA LYS A 48 7.74 -4.79 11.25
C LYS A 48 8.67 -3.84 10.49
N THR A 49 8.52 -3.74 9.17
CA THR A 49 9.40 -2.90 8.32
C THR A 49 9.26 -1.43 8.68
N LEU A 50 8.04 -0.90 8.78
CA LEU A 50 7.83 0.51 9.11
C LEU A 50 8.22 0.83 10.56
N SER A 51 7.99 -0.08 11.52
CA SER A 51 8.40 0.15 12.92
C SER A 51 9.91 0.24 13.04
N LYS A 52 10.65 -0.66 12.36
CA LYS A 52 12.12 -0.64 12.32
C LYS A 52 12.67 0.67 11.73
N ALA A 53 11.97 1.25 10.76
CA ALA A 53 12.34 2.54 10.14
C ALA A 53 11.79 3.78 10.90
N GLY A 54 11.05 3.59 11.99
CA GLY A 54 10.40 4.67 12.75
C GLY A 54 9.28 5.39 11.98
N CYS A 55 8.71 4.76 10.94
CA CYS A 55 7.80 5.38 9.98
C CYS A 55 6.31 5.18 10.31
N ILE A 56 6.00 4.60 11.47
CA ILE A 56 4.65 4.25 11.90
C ILE A 56 4.47 4.52 13.39
N THR A 57 3.30 5.01 13.79
CA THR A 57 2.96 5.26 15.20
C THR A 57 1.62 4.59 15.54
N PRO A 58 1.54 3.78 16.61
CA PRO A 58 0.28 3.16 17.03
C PRO A 58 -0.67 4.23 17.59
N LEU A 59 -1.91 4.23 17.10
CA LEU A 59 -3.00 5.07 17.62
C LEU A 59 -4.03 4.26 18.40
N GLN A 60 -4.27 3.02 17.97
CA GLN A 60 -5.15 2.07 18.64
C GLN A 60 -4.60 0.66 18.46
N THR A 61 -4.48 -0.08 19.56
CA THR A 61 -4.08 -1.49 19.57
C THR A 61 -5.29 -2.37 19.84
N GLY A 62 -5.41 -3.51 19.17
CA GLY A 62 -6.53 -4.45 19.33
C GLY A 62 -7.26 -4.72 18.01
N ASN A 63 -8.59 -4.80 18.04
CA ASN A 63 -9.40 -5.06 16.84
C ASN A 63 -10.49 -3.98 16.66
N PRO A 64 -10.31 -2.99 15.77
CA PRO A 64 -9.20 -2.85 14.83
C PRO A 64 -7.92 -2.31 15.49
N SER A 65 -6.77 -2.62 14.88
CA SER A 65 -5.51 -1.92 15.15
C SER A 65 -5.34 -0.78 14.14
N ILE A 66 -5.00 0.41 14.62
CA ILE A 66 -4.88 1.63 13.81
C ILE A 66 -3.51 2.26 14.05
N TYR A 67 -2.85 2.62 12.96
CA TYR A 67 -1.54 3.25 12.98
C TYR A 67 -1.53 4.47 12.05
N SER A 68 -0.90 5.57 12.47
CA SER A 68 -0.51 6.65 11.57
C SER A 68 0.81 6.32 10.89
N ILE A 69 0.94 6.74 9.63
CA ILE A 69 2.14 6.58 8.81
C ILE A 69 2.75 7.96 8.62
N ARG A 70 4.09 8.04 8.63
CA ARG A 70 4.82 9.28 8.31
C ARG A 70 4.44 9.78 6.92
N ASP A 71 4.28 11.09 6.76
CA ASP A 71 3.66 11.67 5.57
C ASP A 71 4.48 11.46 4.28
N ASP A 72 5.80 11.41 4.37
CA ASP A 72 6.72 11.07 3.28
C ASP A 72 6.64 9.58 2.87
N VAL A 73 6.29 8.70 3.80
CA VAL A 73 6.21 7.23 3.56
C VAL A 73 4.80 6.79 3.14
N GLY A 74 3.77 7.54 3.52
CA GLY A 74 2.38 7.25 3.21
C GLY A 74 2.13 6.98 1.72
N PRO A 75 2.54 7.88 0.80
CA PRO A 75 2.36 7.67 -0.64
C PRO A 75 3.07 6.42 -1.18
N VAL A 76 4.32 6.20 -0.74
CA VAL A 76 5.12 5.02 -1.10
C VAL A 76 4.43 3.74 -0.66
N LEU A 77 3.93 3.70 0.58
CA LEU A 77 3.20 2.57 1.12
C LEU A 77 1.88 2.34 0.36
N GLY A 78 1.15 3.39 0.02
CA GLY A 78 -0.08 3.31 -0.77
C GLY A 78 0.15 2.66 -2.14
N ALA A 79 1.19 3.07 -2.85
CA ALA A 79 1.59 2.47 -4.12
C ALA A 79 2.06 1.01 -3.97
N TYR A 80 2.81 0.71 -2.90
CA TYR A 80 3.16 -0.67 -2.57
C TYR A 80 1.92 -1.55 -2.35
N LEU A 81 0.90 -1.04 -1.65
CA LEU A 81 -0.35 -1.77 -1.42
C LEU A 81 -1.14 -2.01 -2.73
N ILE A 82 -1.06 -1.09 -3.69
CA ILE A 82 -1.56 -1.29 -5.06
C ILE A 82 -0.77 -2.41 -5.76
N LEU A 83 0.56 -2.39 -5.67
CA LEU A 83 1.44 -3.40 -6.25
C LEU A 83 1.12 -4.80 -5.70
N ILE A 84 0.91 -4.98 -4.39
CA ILE A 84 0.64 -6.34 -3.85
C ILE A 84 -0.81 -6.81 -4.02
N ARG A 85 -1.70 -5.97 -4.54
CA ARG A 85 -3.09 -6.35 -4.78
C ARG A 85 -3.15 -7.60 -5.68
N ARG A 86 -3.85 -8.64 -5.20
CA ARG A 86 -4.00 -9.95 -5.90
C ARG A 86 -2.65 -10.63 -6.24
N ALA A 87 -1.59 -10.35 -5.51
CA ALA A 87 -0.31 -11.03 -5.71
C ALA A 87 -0.32 -12.47 -5.14
N GLN A 88 0.16 -13.45 -5.91
CA GLN A 88 0.24 -14.85 -5.46
C GLN A 88 1.53 -15.20 -4.72
N LYS A 89 2.63 -14.44 -4.91
CA LYS A 89 3.93 -14.61 -4.24
C LYS A 89 4.16 -13.52 -3.20
N THR A 90 3.48 -13.61 -2.07
CA THR A 90 3.45 -12.57 -1.03
C THR A 90 4.85 -12.27 -0.46
N GLU A 91 5.68 -13.29 -0.26
CA GLU A 91 7.06 -13.14 0.24
C GLU A 91 7.92 -12.22 -0.65
N TYR A 92 7.99 -12.51 -1.94
CA TYR A 92 8.76 -11.71 -2.91
C TYR A 92 8.43 -10.22 -2.87
N TRP A 93 7.14 -9.88 -2.70
CA TRP A 93 6.73 -8.49 -2.63
C TRP A 93 6.97 -7.89 -1.25
N THR A 94 6.84 -8.67 -0.18
CA THR A 94 7.14 -8.17 1.16
C THR A 94 8.62 -7.86 1.35
N ASP A 95 9.52 -8.64 0.75
CA ASP A 95 10.95 -8.35 0.79
C ASP A 95 11.27 -7.09 -0.02
N PHE A 96 10.55 -6.88 -1.12
CA PHE A 96 10.65 -5.66 -1.91
C PHE A 96 10.23 -4.41 -1.12
N LEU A 97 9.32 -4.49 -0.15
CA LEU A 97 8.98 -3.34 0.69
C LEU A 97 10.18 -2.85 1.51
N GLU A 98 10.95 -3.75 2.10
CA GLU A 98 12.16 -3.38 2.86
C GLU A 98 13.22 -2.75 1.94
N GLU A 99 13.41 -3.34 0.75
CA GLU A 99 14.31 -2.79 -0.27
C GLU A 99 13.86 -1.41 -0.77
N LEU A 100 12.54 -1.18 -0.87
CA LEU A 100 11.93 0.08 -1.32
C LEU A 100 12.01 1.18 -0.26
N LEU A 101 11.86 0.85 1.03
CA LEU A 101 11.85 1.87 2.09
C LEU A 101 13.24 2.23 2.60
N THR A 102 14.15 1.25 2.67
CA THR A 102 15.43 1.41 3.38
C THR A 102 16.63 0.82 2.64
N GLY A 103 16.39 0.16 1.50
CA GLY A 103 17.43 -0.59 0.79
C GLY A 103 17.73 -0.03 -0.60
N LYS A 104 18.16 -0.93 -1.49
CA LYS A 104 18.64 -0.60 -2.84
C LYS A 104 17.64 0.13 -3.74
N TYR A 105 16.34 0.05 -3.44
CA TYR A 105 15.28 0.72 -4.21
C TYR A 105 14.74 1.98 -3.53
N ALA A 106 15.37 2.49 -2.47
CA ALA A 106 14.94 3.71 -1.78
C ALA A 106 14.77 4.92 -2.72
N ARG A 107 15.62 5.05 -3.74
CA ARG A 107 15.52 6.09 -4.78
C ARG A 107 14.22 6.06 -5.59
N LEU A 108 13.47 4.96 -5.56
CA LEU A 108 12.19 4.83 -6.26
C LEU A 108 11.00 5.37 -5.43
N GLY A 109 11.23 5.87 -4.21
CA GLY A 109 10.18 6.39 -3.34
C GLY A 109 9.33 7.46 -4.03
N GLU A 110 9.96 8.43 -4.70
CA GLU A 110 9.25 9.47 -5.45
C GLU A 110 8.42 8.88 -6.59
N THR A 111 9.02 7.98 -7.39
CA THR A 111 8.30 7.28 -8.48
C THR A 111 7.07 6.53 -7.96
N PHE A 112 7.21 5.81 -6.84
CA PHE A 112 6.08 5.12 -6.22
C PHE A 112 5.02 6.09 -5.72
N SER A 113 5.41 7.22 -5.15
CA SER A 113 4.48 8.28 -4.74
C SER A 113 3.68 8.81 -5.93
N THR A 114 4.34 9.11 -7.06
CA THR A 114 3.69 9.51 -8.32
C THR A 114 2.73 8.44 -8.84
N PHE A 115 3.05 7.15 -8.69
CA PHE A 115 2.13 6.07 -9.06
C PHE A 115 0.84 6.09 -8.23
N LEU A 116 0.92 6.35 -6.92
CA LEU A 116 -0.28 6.47 -6.10
C LEU A 116 -1.12 7.68 -6.52
N GLU A 117 -0.50 8.84 -6.68
CA GLU A 117 -1.17 10.08 -7.10
C GLU A 117 -1.88 9.91 -8.44
N SER A 118 -1.17 9.36 -9.44
CA SER A 118 -1.74 9.04 -10.76
C SER A 118 -2.92 8.06 -10.64
N THR A 119 -2.83 7.06 -9.75
CA THR A 119 -3.94 6.13 -9.51
C THR A 119 -5.15 6.85 -8.93
N ILE A 120 -4.94 7.78 -7.99
CA ILE A 120 -6.00 8.60 -7.38
C ILE A 120 -6.67 9.46 -8.44
N ASP A 121 -5.89 10.18 -9.24
CA ASP A 121 -6.43 11.13 -10.22
C ASP A 121 -7.21 10.43 -11.33
N LEU A 122 -6.68 9.32 -11.86
CA LEU A 122 -7.41 8.51 -12.84
C LEU A 122 -8.64 7.83 -12.23
N SER A 123 -8.62 7.52 -10.92
CA SER A 123 -9.79 6.99 -10.24
C SER A 123 -10.92 8.02 -10.12
N LYS A 124 -10.61 9.30 -9.88
CA LYS A 124 -11.61 10.39 -9.85
C LYS A 124 -12.34 10.52 -11.19
N GLY A 125 -11.62 10.37 -12.30
CA GLY A 125 -12.21 10.44 -13.65
C GLY A 125 -13.11 9.25 -14.02
N THR A 126 -13.10 8.16 -13.24
CA THR A 126 -13.83 6.92 -13.56
C THR A 126 -14.99 6.61 -12.60
N THR A 127 -15.27 7.47 -11.62
CA THR A 127 -16.41 7.29 -10.72
C THR A 127 -17.73 7.56 -11.43
N SER A 128 -18.23 6.57 -12.17
CA SER A 128 -19.64 6.48 -12.57
C SER A 128 -20.51 6.30 -11.33
N LYS A 129 -21.69 6.94 -11.33
CA LYS A 129 -22.68 7.15 -10.24
C LYS A 129 -23.22 5.88 -9.52
N SER A 130 -22.57 4.71 -9.63
CA SER A 130 -23.00 3.49 -8.94
C SER A 130 -22.56 3.48 -7.47
N ARG A 131 -23.44 3.98 -6.61
CA ARG A 131 -23.46 3.79 -5.15
C ARG A 131 -23.29 2.31 -4.79
N LYS A 132 -22.16 1.92 -4.20
CA LYS A 132 -22.02 0.82 -3.18
C LYS A 132 -20.59 0.40 -2.85
N ARG A 133 -19.55 0.94 -3.49
CA ARG A 133 -18.16 0.58 -3.14
C ARG A 133 -17.60 1.58 -2.13
N GLU A 134 -17.31 1.10 -0.93
CA GLU A 134 -16.59 1.80 0.17
C GLU A 134 -15.16 2.29 -0.21
N TYR A 135 -14.73 2.13 -1.46
CA TYR A 135 -13.36 2.45 -1.89
C TYR A 135 -13.37 3.69 -2.77
N THR A 136 -12.46 4.61 -2.48
CA THR A 136 -12.25 5.81 -3.31
C THR A 136 -11.56 5.48 -4.62
N LEU A 137 -10.71 4.44 -4.66
CA LEU A 137 -9.99 4.06 -5.87
C LEU A 137 -10.79 3.12 -6.76
N SER A 138 -10.80 3.42 -8.06
CA SER A 138 -11.47 2.62 -9.08
C SER A 138 -10.81 1.25 -9.22
N PRO A 139 -11.54 0.13 -9.05
CA PRO A 139 -10.93 -1.20 -9.10
C PRO A 139 -10.27 -1.53 -10.44
N ALA A 140 -10.74 -0.95 -11.54
CA ALA A 140 -10.14 -1.11 -12.86
C ALA A 140 -8.76 -0.44 -12.91
N ILE A 141 -8.69 0.84 -12.54
CA ILE A 141 -7.43 1.62 -12.49
C ILE A 141 -6.41 0.94 -11.56
N VAL A 142 -6.83 0.57 -10.34
CA VAL A 142 -5.95 -0.12 -9.39
C VAL A 142 -5.43 -1.45 -9.96
N SER A 143 -6.23 -2.19 -10.74
CA SER A 143 -5.79 -3.46 -11.33
C SER A 143 -4.76 -3.24 -12.46
N SER A 144 -4.95 -2.20 -13.27
CA SER A 144 -3.98 -1.80 -14.30
C SER A 144 -2.65 -1.37 -13.69
N PHE A 145 -2.70 -0.47 -12.70
CA PHE A 145 -1.50 0.00 -11.99
C PHE A 145 -0.79 -1.13 -11.24
N SER A 146 -1.53 -2.02 -10.58
CA SER A 146 -0.96 -3.21 -9.94
C SER A 146 -0.19 -4.07 -10.94
N SER A 147 -0.72 -4.25 -12.15
CA SER A 147 -0.06 -5.05 -13.20
C SER A 147 1.20 -4.36 -13.73
N ALA A 148 1.11 -3.05 -14.01
CA ALA A 148 2.24 -2.25 -14.49
C ALA A 148 3.39 -2.20 -13.47
N LEU A 149 3.09 -1.93 -12.20
CA LEU A 149 4.06 -1.90 -11.10
C LEU A 149 4.77 -3.25 -10.93
N LYS A 150 4.03 -4.37 -11.02
CA LYS A 150 4.64 -5.70 -10.96
C LYS A 150 5.62 -5.96 -12.09
N VAL A 151 5.28 -5.53 -13.31
CA VAL A 151 6.18 -5.67 -14.47
C VAL A 151 7.42 -4.80 -14.29
N LEU A 152 7.24 -3.53 -13.91
CA LEU A 152 8.33 -2.60 -13.64
C LEU A 152 9.32 -3.17 -12.63
N VAL A 153 8.85 -3.57 -11.44
CA VAL A 153 9.72 -4.09 -10.37
C VAL A 153 10.44 -5.37 -10.81
N LYS A 154 9.77 -6.26 -11.54
CA LYS A 154 10.41 -7.47 -12.08
C LYS A 154 11.51 -7.14 -13.09
N LYS A 155 11.29 -6.14 -13.95
CA LYS A 155 12.27 -5.70 -14.95
C LYS A 155 13.47 -5.03 -14.28
N LEU A 156 13.24 -4.16 -13.30
CA LEU A 156 14.30 -3.53 -12.50
C LEU A 156 15.17 -4.57 -11.79
N LYS A 157 14.53 -5.52 -11.09
CA LYS A 157 15.23 -6.64 -10.44
C LYS A 157 16.02 -7.53 -11.41
N LYS A 158 15.58 -7.66 -12.67
CA LYS A 158 16.31 -8.42 -13.69
C LYS A 158 17.54 -7.64 -14.16
N TYR A 159 17.36 -6.36 -14.49
CA TYR A 159 18.44 -5.50 -14.98
C TYR A 159 19.58 -5.36 -13.96
N GLU A 160 19.27 -5.22 -12.67
CA GLU A 160 20.31 -5.16 -11.64
C GLU A 160 21.13 -6.44 -11.49
N LYS A 161 20.49 -7.61 -11.67
CA LYS A 161 21.20 -8.91 -11.67
C LYS A 161 22.14 -9.08 -12.86
N GLU A 162 21.87 -8.39 -13.97
CA GLU A 162 22.71 -8.43 -15.17
C GLU A 162 23.93 -7.52 -15.04
N ILE A 163 23.87 -6.50 -14.17
CA ILE A 163 24.92 -5.49 -13.98
C ILE A 163 25.82 -5.80 -12.77
N THR A 164 25.30 -6.54 -11.80
CA THR A 164 26.03 -6.94 -10.58
C THR A 164 26.26 -8.46 -10.65
N PRO A 165 27.38 -8.92 -11.25
CA PRO A 165 27.69 -10.35 -11.37
C PRO A 165 27.91 -11.03 -10.03
#